data_AF-A0ABD0QH07-F1
#
_entry.id   AF-A0ABD0QH07-F1
#
_cell.length_a   1.000
_cell.length_b   1.000
_cell.length_c   1.000
_cell.angle_alpha   90.00
_cell.angle_beta   90.00
_cell.angle_gamma   90.00
#
_symmetry.space_group_name_H-M   'P 1'
#
loop_
_entity.id
_entity.type
_entity.pdbx_description
1 polymer ?
#
loop_
_entity_poly.entity_id
_entity_poly.type
_entity_poly.pdbx_seq_one_letter_code
_entity_poly.pdbx_strand_id
1 'polypeptide(L)' 'SKVNAAVYQDVLEHFMLPAADQLYGDADFIFQQDLAPAHSAKATSTWFKDH' A
#
# COMPACT_ATOMS: atom_id res chain seq x y z
N SER A 1 4.80 15.43 12.01
CA SER A 1 4.62 13.99 12.27
C SER A 1 5.19 13.20 11.09
N LYS A 2 5.95 12.12 11.34
CA LYS A 2 6.44 11.22 10.27
C LYS A 2 5.43 10.09 10.09
N VAL A 3 5.15 9.71 8.84
CA VAL A 3 4.40 8.49 8.52
C VAL A 3 5.23 7.29 8.95
N ASN A 4 4.63 6.39 9.73
CA ASN A 4 5.22 5.10 10.09
C ASN A 4 4.54 3.97 9.30
N ALA A 5 5.04 2.74 9.43
CA ALA A 5 4.51 1.61 8.68
C ALA A 5 3.00 1.35 8.93
N ALA A 6 2.52 1.49 10.17
CA ALA A 6 1.11 1.27 10.50
C ALA A 6 0.21 2.32 9.83
N VAL A 7 0.56 3.60 9.96
CA VAL A 7 -0.18 4.69 9.30
C VAL A 7 -0.16 4.53 7.78
N TYR A 8 0.96 4.07 7.23
CA TYR A 8 1.05 3.82 5.79
C TYR A 8 0.15 2.66 5.34
N GLN A 9 0.11 1.56 6.11
CA GLN A 9 -0.79 0.44 5.84
C GLN A 9 -2.26 0.87 5.91
N ASP A 10 -2.63 1.69 6.91
CA ASP A 10 -4.00 2.25 6.98
C ASP A 10 -4.34 3.06 5.72
N VAL A 11 -3.37 3.80 5.16
CA VAL A 11 -3.57 4.54 3.91
C VAL A 11 -3.73 3.59 2.71
N LEU A 12 -2.92 2.54 2.63
CA LEU A 12 -3.02 1.56 1.55
C LEU A 12 -4.39 0.84 1.58
N GLU A 13 -4.81 0.39 2.75
CA GLU A 13 -6.07 -0.31 2.98
C GLU A 13 -7.28 0.54 2.59
N HIS A 14 -7.36 1.78 3.11
CA HIS A 14 -8.57 2.57 3.03
C HIS A 14 -8.62 3.50 1.82
N PHE A 15 -7.51 3.72 1.12
CA PHE A 15 -7.46 4.63 -0.02
C PHE A 15 -6.84 4.02 -1.27
N MET A 16 -5.73 3.26 -1.15
CA MET A 16 -5.08 2.68 -2.34
C MET A 16 -5.93 1.55 -2.93
N LEU A 17 -6.35 0.57 -2.13
CA LEU A 17 -7.16 -0.56 -2.63
C LEU A 17 -8.49 -0.11 -3.25
N PRO A 18 -9.30 0.78 -2.63
CA PRO A 18 -10.52 1.26 -3.26
C PRO A 18 -10.26 2.04 -4.56
N ALA A 19 -9.17 2.81 -4.63
CA ALA A 19 -8.81 3.51 -5.85
C ALA A 19 -8.39 2.55 -6.97
N ALA A 20 -7.65 1.48 -6.63
CA ALA A 20 -7.27 0.45 -7.59
C ALA A 20 -8.49 -0.30 -8.14
N ASP A 21 -9.41 -0.71 -7.27
CA ASP A 21 -10.69 -1.33 -7.66
C ASP A 21 -11.51 -0.39 -8.56
N GLN A 22 -11.61 0.90 -8.21
CA GLN A 22 -12.35 1.85 -9.03
C GLN A 22 -11.73 2.09 -10.42
N LEU A 23 -10.39 2.10 -10.53
CA LEU A 23 -9.69 2.44 -11.77
C LEU A 23 -9.45 1.24 -12.69
N TYR A 24 -9.19 0.08 -12.10
CA TYR A 24 -8.77 -1.13 -12.82
C TYR A 24 -9.75 -2.28 -12.64
N GLY A 25 -10.59 -2.28 -11.60
CA GLY A 25 -11.51 -3.38 -11.28
C GLY A 25 -10.75 -4.69 -11.16
N ASP A 26 -11.20 -5.69 -11.92
CA ASP A 26 -10.57 -7.03 -11.97
C ASP A 26 -9.28 -7.07 -12.82
N ALA A 27 -8.83 -5.94 -13.40
CA ALA A 27 -7.61 -5.92 -14.21
C ALA A 27 -6.34 -5.80 -13.36
N ASP A 28 -5.28 -6.46 -13.80
CA ASP A 28 -3.96 -6.35 -13.18
C ASP A 28 -3.42 -4.91 -13.29
N PHE A 29 -2.75 -4.45 -12.23
CA PHE A 29 -2.06 -3.17 -12.19
C PHE A 29 -0.70 -3.27 -11.49
N ILE A 30 0.15 -2.26 -11.72
CA ILE A 30 1.46 -2.16 -11.07
C ILE A 30 1.42 -0.99 -10.09
N PHE A 31 1.65 -1.29 -8.80
CA PHE A 31 1.80 -0.27 -7.77
C PHE A 31 3.27 0.18 -7.66
N GLN A 32 3.52 1.49 -7.72
CA GLN A 32 4.85 2.09 -7.58
C GLN A 32 4.91 2.97 -6.32
N GLN A 33 5.98 2.85 -5.55
CA GLN A 33 6.29 3.70 -4.39
C GLN A 33 7.82 3.93 -4.29
N ASP A 34 8.23 4.93 -3.50
CA ASP A 34 9.64 5.16 -3.18
C ASP A 34 10.15 4.20 -2.06
N LEU A 35 11.44 4.29 -1.72
CA LEU A 35 12.07 3.47 -0.69
C LEU A 35 12.04 4.09 0.72
N ALA A 36 11.02 4.91 1.05
CA ALA A 36 10.91 5.45 2.40
C ALA A 36 10.89 4.32 3.47
N PRO A 37 11.37 4.56 4.70
CA PRO A 37 11.44 3.52 5.72
C PRO A 37 10.10 2.85 6.06
N ALA A 38 8.98 3.57 5.95
CA ALA A 38 7.65 3.01 6.16
C ALA A 38 7.21 2.08 5.02
N HIS A 39 7.65 2.35 3.79
CA HIS A 39 7.31 1.61 2.57
C HIS A 39 8.11 0.31 2.48
N SER A 40 9.38 0.37 2.89
CA SER A 40 10.30 -0.78 2.92
C SER A 40 10.30 -1.55 4.24
N ALA A 41 9.45 -1.17 5.20
CA ALA A 41 9.34 -1.88 6.48
C ALA A 41 8.86 -3.31 6.28
N LYS A 42 9.40 -4.26 7.06
CA LYS A 42 9.01 -5.68 7.01
C LYS A 42 7.49 -5.86 7.15
N ALA A 43 6.86 -5.10 8.05
CA ALA A 43 5.41 -5.16 8.25
C ALA A 43 4.65 -4.77 6.97
N THR A 44 5.08 -3.72 6.27
CA THR A 44 4.49 -3.28 5.01
C THR A 44 4.72 -4.29 3.90
N SER A 45 5.91 -4.91 3.83
CA SER A 45 6.17 -6.00 2.89
C SER A 45 5.33 -7.25 3.16
N THR A 46 5.00 -7.54 4.42
CA THR A 46 4.04 -8.60 4.76
C THR A 46 2.64 -8.24 4.31
N TRP A 47 2.19 -7.00 4.55
CA TRP A 47 0.89 -6.52 4.08
C TRP A 47 0.70 -6.69 2.56
N PHE A 48 1.72 -6.36 1.76
CA PHE A 48 1.70 -6.56 0.29
C PHE A 48 1.71 -8.03 -0.16
N LYS A 49 2.04 -8.98 0.71
CA LYS A 49 2.00 -10.42 0.36
C LYS A 49 0.69 -11.08 0.76
N ASP A 50 0.01 -10.50 1.75
CA ASP A 50 -1.26 -11.00 2.26
C ASP A 50 -2.45 -10.49 1.41
N HIS A 51 -2.24 -9.45 0.59
CA HIS A 51 -3.16 -8.92 -0.42
C HIS A 51 -2.71 -9.35 -1.82
#